data_AF-A0A1M5IDA7-F1
#
_entry.id   AF-A0A1M5IDA7-F1
#
_cell.length_a   1.000
_cell.length_b   1.000
_cell.length_c   1.000
_cell.angle_alpha   90.00
_cell.angle_beta   90.00
_cell.angle_gamma   90.00
#
_symmetry.space_group_name_H-M   'P 1'
#
loop_
_entity.id
_entity.type
_entity.pdbx_description
1 polymer ?
#
loop_
_entity_poly.entity_id
_entity_poly.type
_entity_poly.pdbx_seq_one_letter_code
_entity_poly.pdbx_strand_id
1 'polypeptide(L)'
;MRKILFILFILLPFLSIQCQTETDSIFVFIGEKIKVEQFTPQVEPDAILMDAAFEAEYKVLKGIYGYYPHDTIHFEAYDHYGFPPFGKYKNVLLFLFQAQGEFFHMKYQFFPLYKTKDGRWASCYSTDYNREDIQRTDLKPEIIDFAEEVSFDIEGLSDEAVAEYYPSPYFMIEGNKAIAVWGNYVEDLFELKKQGVLNARGYF
;
A
#
# COMPACT_ATOMS: atom_id res chain seq x y z
N MET A 1 -53.57 -17.31 -56.44
CA MET A 1 -52.20 -16.74 -56.29
C MET A 1 -51.74 -16.91 -54.85
N ARG A 2 -50.76 -17.77 -54.62
CA ARG A 2 -50.32 -18.21 -53.29
C ARG A 2 -49.04 -17.44 -52.93
N LYS A 3 -49.09 -16.52 -51.97
CA LYS A 3 -47.91 -15.78 -51.49
C LYS A 3 -47.14 -16.68 -50.52
N ILE A 4 -45.92 -17.05 -50.89
CA ILE A 4 -44.97 -17.76 -50.03
C ILE A 4 -44.25 -16.70 -49.20
N LEU A 5 -44.41 -16.77 -47.88
CA LEU A 5 -43.70 -15.92 -46.92
C LEU A 5 -42.38 -16.63 -46.57
N PHE A 6 -41.25 -16.10 -47.03
CA PHE A 6 -39.92 -16.55 -46.59
C PHE A 6 -39.65 -15.94 -45.22
N ILE A 7 -39.59 -16.78 -44.19
CA ILE A 7 -39.09 -16.39 -42.85
C ILE A 7 -37.59 -16.67 -42.85
N LEU A 8 -36.81 -15.59 -42.80
CA LEU A 8 -35.36 -15.63 -42.67
C LEU A 8 -35.01 -15.92 -41.20
N PHE A 9 -34.54 -17.14 -40.90
CA PHE A 9 -33.98 -17.49 -39.60
C PHE A 9 -32.57 -16.90 -39.49
N ILE A 10 -32.44 -15.78 -38.80
CA ILE A 10 -31.13 -15.21 -38.45
C ILE A 10 -30.64 -15.98 -37.21
N LEU A 11 -29.70 -16.90 -37.41
CA LEU A 11 -28.88 -17.45 -36.33
C LEU A 11 -28.01 -16.33 -35.77
N LEU A 12 -28.36 -15.80 -34.61
CA LEU A 12 -27.47 -14.98 -33.79
C LEU A 12 -26.45 -15.91 -33.12
N PRO A 13 -25.14 -15.82 -33.44
CA PRO A 13 -24.15 -16.53 -32.67
C PRO A 13 -24.13 -15.88 -31.28
N PHE A 14 -24.42 -16.66 -30.24
CA PHE A 14 -24.03 -16.33 -28.88
C PHE A 14 -22.50 -16.29 -28.87
N LEU A 15 -21.94 -15.10 -29.05
CA LEU A 15 -20.59 -14.81 -28.62
C LEU A 15 -20.58 -14.98 -27.11
N SER A 16 -20.09 -16.13 -26.66
CA SER A 16 -19.56 -16.30 -25.32
C SER A 16 -18.42 -15.30 -25.19
N ILE A 17 -18.74 -14.10 -24.71
CA ILE A 17 -17.76 -13.17 -24.16
C ILE A 17 -17.20 -13.91 -22.96
N GLN A 18 -16.07 -14.59 -23.15
CA GLN A 18 -15.19 -14.89 -22.03
C GLN A 18 -14.77 -13.53 -21.48
N CYS A 19 -15.41 -13.15 -20.39
CA CYS A 19 -15.12 -11.95 -19.63
C CYS A 19 -13.77 -12.19 -18.94
N GLN A 20 -12.67 -12.13 -19.68
CA GLN A 20 -11.36 -11.87 -19.08
C GLN A 20 -11.23 -10.35 -19.03
N THR A 21 -11.87 -9.74 -18.03
CA THR A 21 -11.90 -8.27 -17.86
C THR A 21 -11.61 -7.87 -16.42
N GLU A 22 -10.73 -8.58 -15.73
CA GLU A 22 -10.03 -7.98 -14.60
C GLU A 22 -8.59 -7.82 -15.06
N THR A 23 -8.28 -6.65 -15.60
CA THR A 23 -6.89 -6.18 -15.55
C THR A 23 -6.53 -6.07 -14.09
N ASP A 24 -5.46 -6.75 -13.65
CA ASP A 24 -4.92 -6.63 -12.30
C ASP A 24 -4.89 -5.16 -11.91
N SER A 25 -5.68 -4.80 -10.89
CA SER A 25 -5.94 -3.40 -10.55
C SER A 25 -5.23 -3.04 -9.25
N ILE A 26 -4.72 -1.80 -9.16
CA ILE A 26 -4.19 -1.29 -7.91
C ILE A 26 -5.32 -0.58 -7.15
N PHE A 27 -5.39 -0.84 -5.85
CA PHE A 27 -6.11 0.01 -4.92
C PHE A 27 -5.16 0.58 -3.87
N VAL A 28 -5.13 1.91 -3.72
CA VAL A 28 -4.34 2.62 -2.72
C VAL A 28 -5.28 3.41 -1.83
N PHE A 29 -5.14 3.26 -0.50
CA PHE A 29 -6.06 3.89 0.43
C PHE A 29 -5.42 4.20 1.78
N ILE A 30 -6.00 5.19 2.47
CA ILE A 30 -5.77 5.44 3.89
C ILE A 30 -6.62 4.44 4.67
N GLY A 31 -5.95 3.54 5.39
CA GLY A 31 -6.58 2.52 6.21
C GLY A 31 -6.48 2.80 7.70
N GLU A 32 -7.49 2.40 8.47
CA GLU A 32 -7.40 2.20 9.92
C GLU A 32 -7.46 0.71 10.23
N LYS A 33 -6.46 0.19 10.94
CA LYS A 33 -6.34 -1.23 11.27
C LYS A 33 -7.51 -1.69 12.12
N ILE A 34 -8.18 -2.75 11.67
CA ILE A 34 -9.14 -3.51 12.48
C ILE A 34 -8.42 -4.72 13.07
N LYS A 35 -7.83 -5.56 12.22
CA LYS A 35 -7.04 -6.73 12.65
C LYS A 35 -6.00 -7.15 11.61
N VAL A 36 -4.96 -7.83 12.07
CA VAL A 36 -3.96 -8.53 11.26
C VAL A 36 -3.61 -9.81 11.98
N GLU A 37 -3.90 -10.96 11.38
CA GLU A 37 -3.80 -12.27 12.01
C GLU A 37 -3.02 -13.22 11.10
N GLN A 38 -2.12 -14.01 11.69
CA GLN A 38 -1.35 -15.00 10.94
C GLN A 38 -2.22 -16.24 10.67
N PHE A 39 -2.10 -16.80 9.47
CA PHE A 39 -2.72 -18.08 9.12
C PHE A 39 -1.70 -19.02 8.46
N THR A 40 -2.08 -20.30 8.31
CA THR A 40 -1.29 -21.29 7.56
C THR A 40 -1.94 -21.50 6.19
N PRO A 41 -1.28 -21.11 5.09
CA PRO A 41 -1.85 -21.26 3.76
C PRO A 41 -1.93 -22.74 3.38
N GLN A 42 -2.96 -23.09 2.61
CA GLN A 42 -3.08 -24.44 2.03
C GLN A 42 -2.19 -24.50 0.80
N VAL A 43 -1.17 -25.35 0.84
CA VAL A 43 -0.22 -25.55 -0.26
C VAL A 43 -0.03 -27.04 -0.52
N GLU A 44 0.48 -27.37 -1.71
CA GLU A 44 0.84 -28.75 -2.06
C GLU A 44 1.81 -29.34 -1.03
N PRO A 45 1.76 -30.66 -0.75
CA PRO A 45 2.56 -31.29 0.31
C PRO A 45 4.07 -31.04 0.24
N ASP A 46 4.61 -30.86 -0.98
CA ASP A 46 6.03 -30.65 -1.22
C ASP A 46 6.40 -29.16 -1.40
N ALA A 47 5.44 -28.24 -1.19
CA ALA A 47 5.68 -26.81 -1.30
C ALA A 47 6.46 -26.27 -0.09
N ILE A 48 7.51 -25.51 -0.36
CA ILE A 48 8.29 -24.82 0.67
C ILE A 48 7.73 -23.41 0.81
N LEU A 49 7.20 -23.10 1.99
CA LEU A 49 6.73 -21.76 2.34
C LEU A 49 7.92 -20.89 2.77
N MET A 50 8.21 -19.85 2.00
CA MET A 50 9.28 -18.88 2.27
C MET A 50 8.79 -17.62 3.00
N ASP A 51 7.47 -17.42 3.05
CA ASP A 51 6.82 -16.29 3.69
C ASP A 51 5.79 -16.80 4.71
N ALA A 52 5.61 -16.04 5.80
CA ALA A 52 4.45 -16.17 6.67
C ALA A 52 3.24 -15.48 6.01
N ALA A 53 2.06 -16.08 6.15
CA ALA A 53 0.81 -15.57 5.56
C ALA A 53 -0.06 -14.90 6.63
N PHE A 54 -0.70 -13.80 6.26
CA PHE A 54 -1.51 -12.98 7.15
C PHE A 54 -2.81 -12.56 6.46
N GLU A 55 -3.91 -12.68 7.19
CA GLU A 55 -5.17 -12.03 6.82
C GLU A 55 -5.23 -10.66 7.51
N ALA A 56 -5.55 -9.63 6.74
CA ALA A 56 -5.65 -8.27 7.22
C ALA A 56 -7.03 -7.69 6.93
N GLU A 57 -7.56 -6.95 7.89
CA GLU A 57 -8.83 -6.24 7.79
C GLU A 57 -8.63 -4.79 8.23
N TYR A 58 -9.01 -3.86 7.36
CA TYR A 58 -8.84 -2.43 7.58
C TYR A 58 -10.11 -1.67 7.20
N LYS A 59 -10.43 -0.64 7.98
CA LYS A 59 -11.42 0.35 7.58
C LYS A 59 -10.81 1.27 6.52
N VAL A 60 -11.50 1.46 5.40
CA VAL A 60 -11.14 2.39 4.32
C VAL A 60 -11.60 3.79 4.72
N LEU A 61 -10.65 4.65 5.10
CA LEU A 61 -10.94 6.04 5.47
C LEU A 61 -11.03 6.96 4.24
N LYS A 62 -10.16 6.74 3.25
CA LYS A 62 -10.11 7.49 2.00
C LYS A 62 -9.40 6.68 0.91
N GLY A 63 -10.03 6.49 -0.24
CA GLY A 63 -9.36 5.99 -1.45
C GLY A 63 -8.46 7.07 -2.05
N ILE A 64 -7.23 6.70 -2.41
CA ILE A 64 -6.23 7.57 -3.05
C ILE A 64 -6.11 7.24 -4.53
N TYR A 65 -6.14 5.96 -4.88
CA TYR A 65 -6.10 5.47 -6.25
C TYR A 65 -6.91 4.18 -6.38
N GLY A 66 -7.55 3.98 -7.54
CA GLY A 66 -8.49 2.88 -7.76
C GLY A 66 -9.85 3.13 -7.10
N TYR A 67 -10.77 2.19 -7.28
CA TYR A 67 -12.13 2.26 -6.74
C TYR A 67 -12.41 1.05 -5.87
N TYR A 68 -12.94 1.30 -4.68
CA TYR A 68 -13.43 0.26 -3.78
C TYR A 68 -14.69 0.79 -3.07
N PRO A 69 -15.86 0.12 -3.23
CA PRO A 69 -17.14 0.67 -2.80
C PRO A 69 -17.45 0.46 -1.30
N HIS A 70 -16.67 -0.34 -0.59
CA HIS A 70 -16.93 -0.70 0.81
C HIS A 70 -16.05 0.09 1.78
N ASP A 71 -16.52 0.22 3.01
CA ASP A 71 -15.82 0.93 4.09
C ASP A 71 -14.85 0.04 4.86
N THR A 72 -14.85 -1.27 4.60
CA THR A 72 -13.92 -2.25 5.16
C THR A 72 -13.37 -3.10 4.03
N ILE A 73 -12.06 -3.33 4.04
CA ILE A 73 -11.37 -4.16 3.06
C ILE A 73 -10.64 -5.31 3.75
N HIS A 74 -10.72 -6.48 3.13
CA HIS A 74 -9.98 -7.68 3.48
C HIS A 74 -8.91 -7.94 2.43
N PHE A 75 -7.71 -8.29 2.86
CA PHE A 75 -6.62 -8.65 1.96
C PHE A 75 -5.64 -9.61 2.64
N GLU A 76 -4.92 -10.37 1.83
CA GLU A 76 -3.82 -11.20 2.31
C GLU A 76 -2.48 -10.48 2.20
N ALA A 77 -1.59 -10.76 3.14
CA ALA A 77 -0.20 -10.29 3.10
C ALA A 77 0.75 -11.45 3.34
N TYR A 78 1.89 -11.42 2.65
CA TYR A 78 2.93 -12.42 2.74
C TYR A 78 4.26 -11.73 3.05
N ASP A 79 4.88 -12.09 4.17
CA ASP A 79 6.09 -11.43 4.66
C ASP A 79 7.16 -12.44 5.06
N HIS A 80 8.40 -12.15 4.68
CA HIS A 80 9.55 -13.02 4.91
C HIS A 80 10.08 -12.90 6.34
N TYR A 81 9.92 -11.74 6.96
CA TYR A 81 10.52 -11.40 8.25
C TYR A 81 9.53 -11.51 9.43
N GLY A 82 8.44 -12.25 9.23
CA GLY A 82 7.41 -12.50 10.24
C GLY A 82 6.28 -11.48 10.18
N PHE A 83 5.86 -10.95 11.32
CA PHE A 83 4.67 -10.08 11.38
C PHE A 83 4.84 -8.81 10.53
N PRO A 84 3.91 -8.51 9.60
CA PRO A 84 4.11 -7.48 8.59
C PRO A 84 4.22 -6.08 9.25
N PRO A 85 5.23 -5.27 8.90
CA PRO A 85 5.48 -3.99 9.57
C PRO A 85 4.30 -3.02 9.55
N PHE A 86 3.49 -2.99 8.49
CA PHE A 86 2.30 -2.13 8.43
C PHE A 86 1.29 -2.45 9.55
N GLY A 87 1.21 -3.72 9.98
CA GLY A 87 0.31 -4.18 11.02
C GLY A 87 0.64 -3.64 12.41
N LYS A 88 1.80 -3.01 12.61
CA LYS A 88 2.18 -2.37 13.88
C LYS A 88 1.53 -1.01 14.09
N TYR A 89 1.08 -0.37 13.01
CA TYR A 89 0.53 0.98 13.05
C TYR A 89 -1.00 0.95 13.12
N LYS A 90 -1.61 2.03 13.62
CA LYS A 90 -3.06 2.20 13.65
C LYS A 90 -3.59 2.66 12.29
N ASN A 91 -2.96 3.66 11.71
CA ASN A 91 -3.34 4.23 10.43
C ASN A 91 -2.18 4.13 9.43
N VAL A 92 -2.48 3.78 8.19
CA VAL A 92 -1.48 3.48 7.16
C VAL A 92 -1.97 3.90 5.78
N LEU A 93 -1.05 4.30 4.90
CA LEU A 93 -1.26 4.30 3.46
C LEU A 93 -0.90 2.89 2.97
N LEU A 94 -1.86 2.15 2.43
CA LEU A 94 -1.65 0.79 1.93
C LEU A 94 -1.80 0.74 0.41
N PHE A 95 -1.01 -0.15 -0.19
CA PHE A 95 -0.99 -0.40 -1.63
C PHE A 95 -1.34 -1.87 -1.84
N LEU A 96 -2.48 -2.11 -2.47
CA LEU A 96 -2.98 -3.45 -2.77
C LEU A 96 -3.00 -3.66 -4.28
N PHE A 97 -2.73 -4.89 -4.71
CA PHE A 97 -3.08 -5.33 -6.05
C PHE A 97 -4.22 -6.35 -5.96
N GLN A 98 -5.07 -6.35 -6.96
CA GLN A 98 -6.14 -7.32 -7.11
C GLN A 98 -5.70 -8.41 -8.08
N ALA A 99 -5.87 -9.66 -7.68
CA ALA A 99 -5.68 -10.82 -8.54
C ALA A 99 -6.81 -11.82 -8.29
N GLN A 100 -7.47 -12.29 -9.35
CA GLN A 100 -8.56 -13.27 -9.28
C GLN A 100 -9.71 -12.84 -8.34
N GLY A 101 -10.06 -11.55 -8.32
CA GLY A 101 -11.10 -11.01 -7.43
C GLY A 101 -10.67 -10.78 -5.98
N GLU A 102 -9.48 -11.18 -5.57
CA GLU A 102 -8.95 -11.04 -4.21
C GLU A 102 -7.90 -9.93 -4.13
N PHE A 103 -7.78 -9.30 -2.95
CA PHE A 103 -6.79 -8.27 -2.71
C PHE A 103 -5.58 -8.83 -1.97
N PHE A 104 -4.40 -8.39 -2.41
CA PHE A 104 -3.14 -8.75 -1.81
C PHE A 104 -2.32 -7.50 -1.51
N HIS A 105 -1.65 -7.49 -0.36
CA HIS A 105 -0.70 -6.45 -0.03
C HIS A 105 0.47 -6.47 -1.01
N MET A 106 0.79 -5.30 -1.59
CA MET A 106 2.04 -5.16 -2.30
C MET A 106 3.18 -5.18 -1.30
N LYS A 107 3.91 -6.30 -1.26
CA LYS A 107 4.98 -6.57 -0.30
C LYS A 107 5.88 -5.33 -0.08
N TYR A 108 5.98 -4.95 1.19
CA TYR A 108 6.73 -3.80 1.72
C TYR A 108 6.27 -2.40 1.28
N GLN A 109 5.11 -2.29 0.61
CA GLN A 109 4.60 -0.98 0.18
C GLN A 109 3.53 -0.50 1.14
N PHE A 110 3.94 0.37 2.05
CA PHE A 110 3.04 1.10 2.95
C PHE A 110 3.74 2.35 3.49
N PHE A 111 2.98 3.25 4.10
CA PHE A 111 3.52 4.28 4.98
C PHE A 111 2.71 4.33 6.28
N PRO A 112 3.34 4.43 7.46
CA PRO A 112 2.63 4.78 8.68
C PRO A 112 2.09 6.21 8.58
N LEU A 113 0.84 6.42 8.95
CA LEU A 113 0.20 7.73 8.85
C LEU A 113 -0.13 8.30 10.22
N TYR A 114 0.16 9.59 10.37
CA TYR A 114 -0.09 10.38 11.55
C TYR A 114 -0.93 11.60 11.18
N LYS A 115 -1.80 12.03 12.10
CA LYS A 115 -2.58 13.25 11.90
C LYS A 115 -1.69 14.47 12.05
N THR A 116 -1.93 15.46 11.21
CA THR A 116 -1.37 16.82 11.32
C THR A 116 -2.36 17.75 12.02
N LYS A 117 -1.89 18.89 12.55
CA LYS A 117 -2.75 19.85 13.26
C LYS A 117 -3.85 20.43 12.39
N ASP A 118 -3.65 20.51 11.08
CA ASP A 118 -4.65 20.93 10.10
C ASP A 118 -5.64 19.81 9.68
N GLY A 119 -5.51 18.61 10.28
CA GLY A 119 -6.41 17.48 10.06
C GLY A 119 -6.07 16.61 8.86
N ARG A 120 -4.98 16.88 8.12
CA ARG A 120 -4.47 16.00 7.05
C ARG A 120 -3.74 14.77 7.62
N TRP A 121 -3.27 13.90 6.72
CA TRP A 121 -2.49 12.71 7.03
C TRP A 121 -1.11 12.83 6.40
N ALA A 122 -0.07 12.54 7.16
CA ALA A 122 1.31 12.55 6.70
C ALA A 122 2.11 11.37 7.28
N SER A 123 3.18 11.01 6.61
CA SER A 123 4.21 10.10 7.13
C SER A 123 5.50 10.89 7.39
N CYS A 124 6.33 10.38 8.29
CA CYS A 124 7.71 10.84 8.46
C CYS A 124 8.51 10.61 7.16
N TYR A 125 9.71 11.20 7.09
CA TYR A 125 10.68 10.93 6.04
C TYR A 125 10.82 9.44 5.72
N SER A 126 10.89 9.12 4.42
CA SER A 126 11.03 7.76 3.91
C SER A 126 12.43 7.54 3.36
N THR A 127 13.00 6.37 3.64
CA THR A 127 14.24 5.91 2.99
C THR A 127 14.05 5.61 1.50
N ASP A 128 12.82 5.64 0.98
CA ASP A 128 12.53 5.57 -0.46
C ASP A 128 13.31 6.65 -1.25
N TYR A 129 13.57 7.82 -0.66
CA TYR A 129 14.37 8.88 -1.29
C TYR A 129 15.83 8.47 -1.55
N ASN A 130 16.33 7.44 -0.86
CA ASN A 130 17.68 6.92 -1.07
C ASN A 130 17.75 5.95 -2.25
N ARG A 131 16.61 5.52 -2.81
CA ARG A 131 16.59 4.57 -3.92
C ARG A 131 16.94 5.24 -5.24
N GLU A 132 17.77 4.58 -6.04
CA GLU A 132 18.24 5.09 -7.34
C GLU A 132 17.10 5.42 -8.32
N ASP A 133 16.00 4.65 -8.28
CA ASP A 133 14.82 4.88 -9.12
C ASP A 133 14.05 6.15 -8.75
N ILE A 134 14.22 6.65 -7.53
CA ILE A 134 13.53 7.83 -6.98
C ILE A 134 14.39 9.09 -7.01
N GLN A 135 15.71 8.99 -7.20
CA GLN A 135 16.62 10.16 -7.24
C GLN A 135 16.29 11.21 -8.33
N ARG A 136 15.36 10.89 -9.25
CA ARG A 136 14.87 11.80 -10.30
C ARG A 136 13.57 12.53 -9.95
N THR A 137 13.00 12.32 -8.76
CA THR A 137 11.76 13.00 -8.37
C THR A 137 12.02 14.43 -7.88
N ASP A 138 11.15 15.35 -8.30
CA ASP A 138 11.08 16.71 -7.78
C ASP A 138 10.36 16.78 -6.42
N LEU A 139 9.75 15.66 -5.97
CA LEU A 139 9.18 15.57 -4.64
C LEU A 139 10.27 15.77 -3.59
N LYS A 140 9.96 16.59 -2.59
CA LYS A 140 10.81 16.84 -1.44
C LYS A 140 9.99 16.69 -0.17
N PRO A 141 10.57 16.14 0.91
CA PRO A 141 9.98 16.26 2.22
C PRO A 141 9.79 17.74 2.59
N GLU A 142 8.77 18.02 3.39
CA GLU A 142 8.52 19.31 3.99
C GLU A 142 8.38 19.20 5.51
N ILE A 143 8.43 20.33 6.22
CA ILE A 143 8.19 20.36 7.66
C ILE A 143 6.72 20.04 7.92
N ILE A 144 6.47 19.05 8.78
CA ILE A 144 5.12 18.57 9.10
C ILE A 144 4.78 18.98 10.53
N ASP A 145 3.67 19.72 10.69
CA ASP A 145 3.13 20.05 12.00
C ASP A 145 2.19 18.92 12.48
N PHE A 146 2.79 17.85 13.00
CA PHE A 146 2.04 16.70 13.52
C PHE A 146 1.15 17.13 14.70
N ALA A 147 -0.04 16.51 14.77
CA ALA A 147 -1.00 16.77 15.86
C ALA A 147 -0.48 16.28 17.21
N GLU A 148 0.28 15.18 17.19
CA GLU A 148 0.95 14.57 18.34
C GLU A 148 2.42 14.35 17.99
N GLU A 149 3.29 14.27 19.01
CA GLU A 149 4.71 13.93 18.80
C GLU A 149 4.82 12.55 18.14
N VAL A 150 5.52 12.49 17.01
CA VAL A 150 5.89 11.23 16.37
C VAL A 150 7.36 10.98 16.65
N SER A 151 7.65 10.07 17.57
CA SER A 151 9.01 9.76 18.00
C SER A 151 9.28 8.26 18.02
N PHE A 152 10.55 7.90 17.79
CA PHE A 152 11.03 6.53 17.83
C PHE A 152 12.08 6.38 18.92
N ASP A 153 11.99 5.30 19.69
CA ASP A 153 13.02 4.93 20.66
C ASP A 153 14.28 4.50 19.90
N ILE A 154 15.41 5.12 20.25
CA ILE A 154 16.72 4.84 19.66
C ILE A 154 17.69 4.29 20.70
N GLU A 155 17.22 3.92 21.90
CA GLU A 155 18.04 3.27 22.91
C GLU A 155 18.69 1.99 22.35
N GLY A 156 20.01 1.89 22.53
CA GLY A 156 20.79 0.74 22.08
C GLY A 156 21.19 0.76 20.59
N LEU A 157 20.78 1.78 19.82
CA LEU A 157 21.32 1.99 18.48
C LEU A 157 22.70 2.66 18.54
N SER A 158 23.57 2.34 17.57
CA SER A 158 24.83 3.07 17.39
C SER A 158 24.59 4.41 16.69
N ASP A 159 25.52 5.34 16.82
CA ASP A 159 25.44 6.65 16.16
C ASP A 159 25.31 6.52 14.64
N GLU A 160 25.96 5.51 14.04
CA GLU A 160 25.84 5.22 12.60
C GLU A 160 24.43 4.76 12.22
N ALA A 161 23.82 3.88 13.03
CA ALA A 161 22.46 3.42 12.80
C ALA A 161 21.45 4.58 12.98
N VAL A 162 21.67 5.45 13.96
CA VAL A 162 20.85 6.66 14.15
C VAL A 162 20.97 7.58 12.94
N ALA A 163 22.18 7.82 12.44
CA ALA A 163 22.40 8.66 11.26
C ALA A 163 21.80 8.08 9.98
N GLU A 164 21.78 6.75 9.83
CA GLU A 164 21.21 6.07 8.67
C GLU A 164 19.67 6.07 8.69
N TYR A 165 19.06 5.71 9.82
CA TYR A 165 17.60 5.55 9.91
C TYR A 165 16.86 6.84 10.27
N TYR A 166 17.51 7.74 11.01
CA TYR A 166 16.92 9.01 11.47
C TYR A 166 17.76 10.23 11.08
N PRO A 167 18.04 10.43 9.78
CA PRO A 167 18.94 11.49 9.34
C PRO A 167 18.40 12.90 9.62
N SER A 168 19.30 13.80 10.01
CA SER A 168 19.07 15.24 9.99
C SER A 168 18.96 15.75 8.54
N PRO A 169 18.10 16.73 8.21
CA PRO A 169 17.25 17.52 9.13
C PRO A 169 15.89 16.88 9.42
N TYR A 170 15.62 15.67 8.93
CA TYR A 170 14.29 15.09 8.93
C TYR A 170 13.82 14.63 10.31
N PHE A 171 14.78 14.24 11.15
CA PHE A 171 14.57 13.90 12.54
C PHE A 171 15.40 14.80 13.46
N MET A 172 14.83 15.14 14.59
CA MET A 172 15.50 15.80 15.71
C MET A 172 15.79 14.77 16.80
N ILE A 173 17.03 14.73 17.28
CA ILE A 173 17.45 13.77 18.30
C ILE A 173 17.40 14.44 19.68
N GLU A 174 16.62 13.87 20.60
CA GLU A 174 16.50 14.33 21.98
C GLU A 174 16.61 13.15 22.95
N GLY A 175 17.77 12.99 23.60
CA GLY A 175 18.04 11.84 24.46
C GLY A 175 17.97 10.52 23.67
N ASN A 176 17.17 9.57 24.14
CA ASN A 176 16.93 8.28 23.47
C ASN A 176 15.77 8.33 22.47
N LYS A 177 15.43 9.50 21.92
CA LYS A 177 14.36 9.65 20.94
C LYS A 177 14.83 10.28 19.64
N ALA A 178 14.37 9.73 18.53
CA ALA A 178 14.34 10.42 17.24
C ALA A 178 12.92 10.94 16.97
N ILE A 179 12.75 12.25 16.95
CA ILE A 179 11.47 12.94 16.76
C ILE A 179 11.35 13.36 15.30
N ALA A 180 10.28 12.96 14.62
CA ALA A 180 10.04 13.32 13.23
C ALA A 180 9.66 14.81 13.10
N VAL A 181 10.36 15.52 12.22
CA VAL A 181 10.12 16.94 11.92
C VAL A 181 9.69 17.14 10.47
N TRP A 182 10.22 16.31 9.57
CA TRP A 182 9.91 16.37 8.13
C TRP A 182 9.24 15.10 7.64
N GLY A 183 8.51 15.24 6.54
CA GLY A 183 7.75 14.16 5.94
C GLY A 183 7.04 14.58 4.68
N ASN A 184 6.02 13.82 4.30
CA ASN A 184 5.19 14.10 3.14
C ASN A 184 3.73 13.79 3.45
N TYR A 185 2.82 14.56 2.84
CA TYR A 185 1.40 14.25 2.84
C TYR A 185 1.08 13.07 1.92
N VAL A 186 -0.08 12.45 2.13
CA VAL A 186 -0.50 11.23 1.43
C VAL A 186 -0.41 11.33 -0.10
N GLU A 187 -0.76 12.48 -0.67
CA GLU A 187 -0.71 12.70 -2.11
C GLU A 187 0.73 12.57 -2.66
N ASP A 188 1.71 13.17 -2.00
CA ASP A 188 3.13 13.07 -2.38
C ASP A 188 3.67 11.65 -2.11
N LEU A 189 3.25 11.01 -1.01
CA LEU A 189 3.66 9.63 -0.70
C LEU A 189 3.18 8.65 -1.79
N PHE A 190 1.98 8.85 -2.32
CA PHE A 190 1.48 8.07 -3.44
C PHE A 190 2.30 8.33 -4.70
N GLU A 191 2.56 9.60 -5.05
CA GLU A 191 3.36 9.94 -6.22
C GLU A 191 4.80 9.41 -6.11
N LEU A 192 5.38 9.38 -4.90
CA LEU A 192 6.70 8.81 -4.63
C LEU A 192 6.75 7.31 -5.00
N LYS A 193 5.75 6.53 -4.57
CA LYS A 193 5.65 5.10 -4.92
C LYS A 193 5.28 4.90 -6.39
N LYS A 194 4.43 5.75 -6.94
CA LYS A 194 4.02 5.73 -8.35
C LYS A 194 5.20 5.93 -9.28
N GLN A 195 6.03 6.95 -9.05
CA GLN A 195 7.22 7.24 -9.86
C GLN A 195 8.35 6.21 -9.65
N GLY A 196 8.44 5.63 -8.44
CA GLY A 196 9.41 4.59 -8.11
C GLY A 196 8.89 3.17 -8.36
N VAL A 197 8.69 2.45 -7.27
CA VAL A 197 8.45 0.99 -7.28
C VAL A 197 7.23 0.54 -8.07
N LEU A 198 6.15 1.32 -8.15
CA LEU A 198 4.94 0.92 -8.89
C LEU A 198 5.18 1.00 -10.40
N ASN A 199 5.83 2.06 -10.87
CA ASN A 199 6.28 2.18 -12.27
C ASN A 199 7.31 1.09 -12.61
N ALA A 200 8.29 0.83 -11.73
CA ALA A 200 9.26 -0.24 -11.92
C ALA A 200 8.63 -1.64 -12.00
N ARG A 201 7.44 -1.84 -11.41
CA ARG A 201 6.65 -3.07 -11.46
C ARG A 201 5.63 -3.12 -12.62
N GLY A 202 5.57 -2.08 -13.45
CA GLY A 202 4.73 -2.04 -14.65
C GLY A 202 3.28 -1.64 -14.41
N TYR A 203 2.97 -0.99 -13.28
CA TYR A 203 1.62 -0.52 -12.99
C TYR A 203 1.33 0.91 -13.47
N PHE A 204 2.38 1.67 -13.82
CA PHE A 204 2.36 3.01 -14.40
C PHE A 204 3.51 3.09 -15.41
#